data_AF-A0A6I3UVJ6-F1
#
_entry.id   AF-A0A6I3UVJ6-F1
#
_cell.length_a   1.000
_cell.length_b   1.000
_cell.length_c   1.000
_cell.angle_alpha   90.00
_cell.angle_beta   90.00
_cell.angle_gamma   90.00
#
_symmetry.space_group_name_H-M   'P 1'
#
loop_
_entity.id
_entity.type
_entity.pdbx_description
1 polymer ?
#
loop_
_entity_poly.entity_id
_entity_poly.type
_entity_poly.pdbx_seq_one_letter_code
_entity_poly.pdbx_strand_id
1 'polypeptide(L)'
;VVLVNSNPATIMTDKEIADKVYIEPITLEFVTRILRKERPDALLPTLGGQTGLNMAMELSKNGILDELGVELLGTKLSAIDQAEDRDLFKQLM
;
A
#
# COMPACT_ATOMS: atom_id res chain seq x y z
N VAL A 1 4.04 8.66 -10.98
CA VAL A 1 3.97 7.38 -10.25
C VAL A 1 5.17 7.24 -9.35
N VAL A 2 4.93 6.98 -8.07
CA VAL A 2 5.97 6.60 -7.09
C VAL A 2 5.78 5.11 -6.79
N LEU A 3 6.81 4.31 -7.05
CA LEU A 3 6.81 2.87 -6.77
C LEU A 3 7.70 2.57 -5.57
N VAL A 4 7.21 1.73 -4.66
CA VAL A 4 8.00 1.19 -3.53
C VAL A 4 8.01 -0.32 -3.63
N ASN A 5 9.19 -0.91 -3.70
CA ASN A 5 9.36 -2.37 -3.72
C ASN A 5 10.73 -2.75 -3.17
N SER A 6 10.79 -3.64 -2.18
CA SER A 6 12.04 -4.07 -1.56
C SER A 6 12.86 -5.04 -2.42
N ASN A 7 12.28 -5.62 -3.48
CA ASN A 7 12.98 -6.59 -4.33
C ASN A 7 13.72 -5.89 -5.50
N PRO A 8 15.06 -5.82 -5.50
CA PRO A 8 15.82 -5.18 -6.57
C PRO A 8 15.84 -6.00 -7.87
N ALA A 9 15.45 -7.28 -7.83
CA ALA A 9 15.47 -8.18 -8.97
C ALA A 9 14.10 -8.24 -9.67
N THR A 10 13.46 -7.08 -9.88
CA THR A 10 12.18 -6.99 -10.60
C THR A 10 12.25 -5.96 -11.72
N ILE A 11 11.56 -6.24 -12.84
CA ILE A 11 11.47 -5.28 -13.96
C ILE A 11 10.84 -3.96 -13.48
N MET A 12 9.85 -4.02 -12.58
CA MET A 12 9.18 -2.81 -12.11
C MET A 12 10.08 -1.86 -11.33
N THR A 13 11.21 -2.33 -10.79
CA THR A 13 12.20 -1.48 -10.11
C THR A 13 13.23 -0.84 -11.03
N ASP A 14 13.11 -1.02 -12.35
CA ASP A 14 13.95 -0.31 -13.32
C ASP A 14 13.60 1.19 -13.33
N LYS A 15 14.65 2.03 -13.49
CA LYS A 15 14.54 3.50 -13.36
C LYS A 15 13.58 4.15 -14.37
N GLU A 16 13.24 3.47 -15.44
CA GLU A 16 12.38 4.00 -16.51
C GLU A 16 10.89 3.69 -16.31
N ILE A 17 10.53 2.84 -15.33
CA ILE A 17 9.15 2.34 -15.15
C ILE A 17 8.25 3.32 -14.39
N ALA A 18 8.83 4.15 -13.53
CA ALA A 18 8.09 5.13 -12.72
C ALA A 18 8.94 6.38 -12.51
N ASP A 19 8.29 7.53 -12.28
CA ASP A 19 8.98 8.80 -12.02
C ASP A 19 9.94 8.70 -10.82
N LYS A 20 9.57 7.89 -9.82
CA LYS A 20 10.41 7.56 -8.67
C LYS A 20 10.25 6.10 -8.28
N VAL A 21 11.38 5.43 -8.06
CA VAL A 21 11.45 4.06 -7.57
C VAL A 21 12.22 4.04 -6.24
N TYR A 22 11.59 3.51 -5.21
CA TYR A 22 12.18 3.29 -3.89
C TYR A 22 12.40 1.78 -3.70
N ILE A 23 13.67 1.37 -3.66
CA ILE A 23 14.07 0.01 -3.30
C ILE A 23 14.34 -0.03 -1.80
N GLU A 24 13.26 -0.02 -1.02
CA GLU A 24 13.28 0.13 0.44
C GLU A 24 12.41 -0.95 1.10
N PRO A 25 12.63 -1.28 2.38
CA PRO A 25 11.77 -2.20 3.12
C PRO A 25 10.30 -1.74 3.12
N ILE A 26 9.36 -2.66 2.89
CA ILE A 26 7.93 -2.39 2.99
C ILE A 26 7.52 -2.52 4.47
N THR A 27 7.94 -1.54 5.28
CA THR A 27 7.58 -1.40 6.69
C THR A 27 6.84 -0.09 6.91
N LEU A 28 6.02 -0.01 7.96
CA LEU A 28 5.26 1.20 8.30
C LEU A 28 6.16 2.43 8.38
N GLU A 29 7.34 2.32 9.00
CA GLU A 29 8.29 3.44 9.14
C GLU A 29 8.76 3.96 7.76
N PHE A 30 9.28 3.08 6.91
CA PHE A 30 9.83 3.47 5.61
C PHE A 30 8.75 3.99 4.68
N VAL A 31 7.61 3.30 4.60
CA VAL A 31 6.50 3.72 3.74
C VAL A 31 5.92 5.05 4.21
N THR A 32 5.77 5.28 5.53
CA THR A 32 5.32 6.57 6.07
C THR A 32 6.29 7.70 5.72
N ARG A 33 7.61 7.46 5.78
CA ARG A 33 8.63 8.45 5.37
C ARG A 33 8.51 8.79 3.89
N ILE A 34 8.27 7.80 3.04
CA ILE A 34 8.06 8.01 1.60
C ILE A 34 6.77 8.80 1.36
N LEU A 35 5.64 8.42 1.98
CA LEU A 35 4.37 9.14 1.83
C LEU A 35 4.49 10.61 2.29
N ARG A 36 5.17 10.89 3.41
CA ARG A 36 5.37 12.26 3.90
C ARG A 36 6.26 13.09 2.99
N LYS A 37 7.25 12.47 2.34
CA LYS A 37 8.17 13.12 1.40
C LYS A 37 7.50 13.39 0.06
N GLU A 38 6.78 12.40 -0.46
CA GLU A 38 6.24 12.41 -1.82
C GLU A 38 4.84 13.02 -1.90
N ARG A 39 4.09 13.02 -0.80
CA ARG A 39 2.71 13.56 -0.70
C ARG A 39 1.83 13.14 -1.89
N PRO A 40 1.67 11.83 -2.15
CA PRO A 40 0.83 11.39 -3.26
C PRO A 40 -0.65 11.66 -2.95
N ASP A 41 -1.45 11.91 -3.99
CA ASP A 41 -2.90 12.05 -3.83
C ASP A 41 -3.57 10.73 -3.44
N ALA A 42 -2.99 9.61 -3.88
CA ALA A 42 -3.61 8.30 -3.72
C ALA A 42 -2.61 7.14 -3.64
N LEU A 43 -3.05 6.01 -3.06
CA LEU A 43 -2.31 4.78 -2.85
C LEU A 43 -3.03 3.60 -3.53
N LEU A 44 -2.29 2.81 -4.32
CA LEU A 44 -2.81 1.61 -5.01
C LEU A 44 -2.15 0.33 -4.46
N PRO A 45 -2.75 -0.34 -3.45
CA PRO A 45 -2.12 -1.46 -2.76
C PRO A 45 -2.32 -2.82 -3.44
N THR A 46 -3.27 -2.93 -4.37
CA THR A 46 -3.71 -4.20 -4.95
C THR A 46 -2.68 -4.84 -5.89
N LEU A 47 -1.66 -4.10 -6.32
CA LEU A 47 -0.58 -4.62 -7.17
C LEU A 47 0.56 -5.27 -6.37
N GLY A 48 0.55 -5.14 -5.04
CA GLY A 48 1.60 -5.66 -4.15
C GLY A 48 1.28 -7.00 -3.48
N GLY A 49 0.23 -7.70 -3.92
CA GLY A 49 -0.27 -8.90 -3.25
C GLY A 49 -0.61 -8.65 -1.77
N GLN A 50 -0.48 -9.67 -0.93
CA GLN A 50 -0.79 -9.55 0.50
C GLN A 50 0.09 -8.50 1.21
N THR A 51 1.35 -8.37 0.81
CA THR A 51 2.26 -7.38 1.40
C THR A 51 1.75 -5.95 1.19
N GLY A 52 1.29 -5.63 -0.03
CA GLY A 52 0.69 -4.33 -0.32
C GLY A 52 -0.61 -4.09 0.44
N LEU A 53 -1.49 -5.09 0.48
CA LEU A 53 -2.78 -5.00 1.18
C LEU A 53 -2.59 -4.81 2.70
N ASN A 54 -1.73 -5.62 3.32
CA ASN A 54 -1.42 -5.51 4.75
C ASN A 54 -0.84 -4.15 5.10
N MET A 55 0.05 -3.62 4.25
CA MET A 55 0.65 -2.29 4.48
C MET A 55 -0.38 -1.17 4.36
N ALA A 56 -1.30 -1.22 3.39
CA ALA A 56 -2.39 -0.26 3.32
C ALA A 56 -3.32 -0.32 4.54
N MET A 57 -3.63 -1.53 5.02
CA MET A 57 -4.39 -1.70 6.26
C MET A 57 -3.65 -1.13 7.47
N GLU A 58 -2.34 -1.37 7.57
CA GLU A 58 -1.52 -0.85 8.67
C GLU A 58 -1.42 0.68 8.65
N LEU A 59 -1.20 1.29 7.48
CA LEU A 59 -1.18 2.74 7.29
C LEU A 59 -2.52 3.39 7.65
N SER A 60 -3.64 2.77 7.25
CA SER A 60 -4.97 3.25 7.60
C SER A 60 -5.25 3.11 9.10
N LYS A 61 -4.94 1.97 9.71
CA LYS A 61 -5.11 1.72 11.16
C LYS A 61 -4.31 2.71 12.02
N ASN A 62 -3.14 3.14 11.53
CA ASN A 62 -2.30 4.15 12.19
C ASN A 62 -2.71 5.60 11.85
N GLY A 63 -3.77 5.81 11.07
CA GLY A 63 -4.28 7.14 10.70
C GLY A 63 -3.39 7.93 9.73
N ILE A 64 -2.37 7.28 9.14
CA ILE A 64 -1.38 7.96 8.28
C ILE A 64 -2.02 8.41 6.96
N LEU A 65 -2.91 7.59 6.39
CA LEU A 65 -3.59 7.95 5.14
C LEU A 65 -4.49 9.17 5.34
N ASP A 66 -5.24 9.21 6.44
CA ASP A 66 -6.11 10.34 6.80
C ASP A 66 -5.29 11.60 7.15
N GLU A 67 -4.20 11.46 7.92
CA GLU A 67 -3.27 12.56 8.25
C GLU A 67 -2.74 13.25 6.98
N LEU A 68 -2.43 12.44 5.95
CA LEU A 68 -1.79 12.91 4.73
C LEU A 68 -2.79 13.23 3.61
N GLY A 69 -4.07 12.92 3.79
CA GLY A 69 -5.12 13.07 2.76
C GLY A 69 -4.91 12.14 1.57
N VAL A 70 -4.34 10.94 1.78
CA VAL A 70 -4.04 9.97 0.72
C VAL A 70 -5.26 9.06 0.51
N GLU A 71 -5.86 9.11 -0.67
CA GLU A 71 -6.99 8.24 -1.02
C GLU A 71 -6.52 6.81 -1.32
N LEU A 72 -7.22 5.80 -0.80
CA LEU A 72 -6.95 4.41 -1.19
C LEU A 72 -7.73 4.04 -2.45
N LEU A 73 -7.02 3.70 -3.53
CA LEU A 73 -7.61 3.30 -4.81
C LEU A 73 -7.80 1.79 -4.91
N GLY A 74 -8.86 1.39 -5.61
CA GLY A 74 -9.21 0.00 -5.86
C GLY A 74 -10.17 -0.54 -4.81
N THR A 75 -9.76 -1.59 -4.10
CA THR A 75 -10.63 -2.28 -3.14
C THR A 75 -10.72 -1.48 -1.84
N LYS A 76 -11.95 -1.21 -1.39
CA LYS A 76 -12.20 -0.58 -0.07
C LYS A 76 -11.55 -1.41 1.04
N LEU A 77 -10.96 -0.76 2.04
CA LEU A 77 -10.37 -1.42 3.22
C LEU A 77 -11.35 -2.39 3.89
N SER A 78 -12.63 -2.00 4.00
CA SER A 78 -13.68 -2.86 4.56
C SER A 78 -13.89 -4.16 3.77
N ALA A 79 -13.73 -4.12 2.45
CA ALA A 79 -13.85 -5.31 1.60
C ALA A 79 -12.60 -6.20 1.67
N ILE A 80 -11.42 -5.61 1.90
CA ILE A 80 -10.19 -6.36 2.19
C ILE A 80 -10.34 -7.11 3.53
N ASP A 81 -10.75 -6.40 4.58
CA ASP A 81 -10.90 -6.95 5.94
C ASP A 81 -11.92 -8.10 5.97
N GLN A 82 -13.05 -7.92 5.29
CA GLN A 82 -14.08 -8.95 5.14
C GLN A 82 -13.64 -10.20 4.37
N ALA A 83 -12.76 -10.05 3.39
CA ALA A 83 -12.27 -11.17 2.58
C ALA A 83 -11.14 -11.94 3.28
N GLU A 84 -10.31 -11.26 4.05
CA GLU A 84 -9.14 -11.83 4.74
C GLU A 84 -9.51 -12.49 6.09
N ASP A 85 -10.53 -11.98 6.79
CA ASP A 85 -11.04 -12.59 8.01
C ASP A 85 -11.98 -13.76 7.68
N ARG A 86 -11.60 -14.96 8.11
CA ARG A 86 -12.35 -16.19 7.83
C ARG A 86 -13.77 -16.21 8.40
N ASP A 87 -14.00 -15.55 9.52
CA ASP A 87 -15.31 -15.54 10.18
C ASP A 87 -16.20 -14.45 9.54
N LEU A 88 -15.65 -13.28 9.22
CA LEU A 88 -16.36 -12.27 8.42
C LEU A 88 -16.70 -12.81 7.02
N PHE A 89 -15.78 -13.54 6.39
CA PHE A 89 -16.01 -14.15 5.09
C PHE A 89 -17.15 -15.17 5.14
N LYS A 90 -17.20 -16.03 6.17
CA LYS A 90 -18.32 -16.97 6.36
C LYS A 90 -19.66 -16.27 6.58
N GLN A 91 -19.68 -15.11 7.25
CA GLN A 91 -20.90 -14.35 7.47
C GLN A 91 -21.44 -13.69 6.18
N LEU A 92 -20.59 -13.50 5.18
CA LEU A 92 -20.98 -12.94 3.88
C LEU A 92 -21.58 -13.96 2.90
N MET A 93 -21.46 -15.26 3.18
CA MET A 93 -21.90 -16.37 2.33
C MET A 93 -23.21 -16.98 2.83
#